data_AF-A0A7W1UKC5-F1
#
_entry.id   AF-A0A7W1UKC5-F1
#
_cell.length_a   1.000
_cell.length_b   1.000
_cell.length_c   1.000
_cell.angle_alpha   90.00
_cell.angle_beta   90.00
_cell.angle_gamma   90.00
#
_symmetry.space_group_name_H-M   'P 1'
#
loop_
_entity.id
_entity.type
_entity.pdbx_description
1 polymer ?
#
loop_
_entity_poly.entity_id
_entity_poly.type
_entity_poly.pdbx_seq_one_letter_code
_entity_poly.pdbx_strand_id
1 'polypeptide(L)'
;LRGLAPTPEHGAELVIEAVRRGGTSAIYHVLDDGDVDRIMRHSQTMIASDGRLTQPGEGHPHPRWYGTFPRVLAMYVRERGVLTLPAAVHKMTGMPAARLKLGDRGRIAEGLFADLVVFDSAAVADRATFEEPHQYPRGIPYVIVNGVVAVDNGRFVNVRPGRVLRRESGHTAVSAPERPGGSSMEDLRSQPR
;
A
#
# COMPACT_ATOMS: atom_id res chain seq x y z
N LEU A 1 12.58 -11.91 -26.30
CA LEU A 1 12.09 -13.31 -26.18
C LEU A 1 12.45 -14.06 -27.45
N ARG A 2 12.89 -15.32 -27.38
CA ARG A 2 13.40 -16.14 -28.51
C ARG A 2 12.36 -16.50 -29.61
N GLY A 3 11.19 -15.86 -29.61
CA GLY A 3 10.12 -16.13 -30.58
C GLY A 3 9.54 -17.54 -30.50
N LEU A 4 9.74 -18.24 -29.37
CA LEU A 4 9.23 -19.60 -29.18
C LEU A 4 7.71 -19.60 -29.03
N ALA A 5 7.04 -20.58 -29.64
CA ALA A 5 5.62 -20.81 -29.42
C ALA A 5 5.35 -21.18 -27.94
N PRO A 6 4.25 -20.70 -27.32
CA PRO A 6 3.93 -20.98 -25.92
C PRO A 6 3.38 -22.39 -25.73
N THR A 7 4.23 -23.41 -25.89
CA THR A 7 3.88 -24.83 -25.65
C THR A 7 4.40 -25.30 -24.28
N PRO A 8 3.83 -26.37 -23.68
CA PRO A 8 4.35 -26.96 -22.45
C PRO A 8 5.82 -27.35 -22.53
N GLU A 9 6.28 -27.87 -23.68
CA GLU A 9 7.66 -28.31 -23.89
C GLU A 9 8.63 -27.12 -23.86
N HIS A 10 8.36 -26.06 -24.63
CA HIS A 10 9.16 -24.83 -24.57
C HIS A 10 9.09 -24.19 -23.19
N GLY A 11 7.94 -24.22 -22.53
CA GLY A 11 7.78 -23.77 -21.15
C GLY A 11 8.72 -24.52 -20.20
N ALA A 12 8.73 -25.85 -20.26
CA ALA A 12 9.58 -26.70 -19.42
C ALA A 12 11.08 -26.44 -19.68
N GLU A 13 11.50 -26.35 -20.93
CA GLU A 13 12.89 -26.01 -21.29
C GLU A 13 13.31 -24.65 -20.75
N LEU A 14 12.48 -23.63 -20.94
CA LEU A 14 12.75 -22.27 -20.44
C LEU A 14 12.83 -22.24 -18.91
N VAL A 15 11.97 -22.98 -18.21
CA VAL A 15 11.99 -23.11 -16.75
C VAL A 15 13.28 -23.78 -16.28
N ILE A 16 13.67 -24.91 -16.89
CA ILE A 16 14.91 -25.62 -16.55
C ILE A 16 16.12 -24.70 -16.76
N GLU A 17 16.16 -23.98 -17.89
CA GLU A 17 17.22 -23.03 -18.17
C GLU A 17 17.28 -21.90 -17.14
N ALA A 18 16.13 -21.30 -16.79
CA ALA A 18 16.07 -20.24 -15.79
C ALA A 18 16.54 -20.73 -14.41
N VAL A 19 16.14 -21.93 -13.99
CA VAL A 19 16.61 -22.56 -12.75
C VAL A 19 18.14 -22.71 -12.76
N ARG A 20 18.72 -23.20 -13.86
CA ARG A 20 20.19 -23.33 -14.01
C ARG A 20 20.93 -21.99 -13.98
N ARG A 21 20.26 -20.89 -14.32
CA ARG A 21 20.83 -19.53 -14.36
C ARG A 21 20.65 -18.74 -13.06
N GLY A 22 20.23 -19.38 -11.96
CA GLY A 22 20.11 -18.72 -10.65
C GLY A 22 18.68 -18.63 -10.11
N GLY A 23 17.71 -19.28 -10.75
CA GLY A 23 16.35 -19.43 -10.24
C GLY A 23 15.28 -18.85 -11.16
N THR A 24 14.03 -19.26 -10.92
CA THR A 24 12.86 -18.79 -11.66
C THR A 24 11.69 -18.55 -10.72
N SER A 25 10.71 -17.76 -11.17
CA SER A 25 9.41 -17.59 -10.51
C SER A 25 8.30 -17.98 -11.48
N ALA A 26 7.29 -18.67 -10.98
CA ALA A 26 6.12 -19.05 -11.75
C ALA A 26 4.84 -18.47 -11.12
N ILE A 27 3.84 -18.25 -11.95
CA ILE A 27 2.49 -17.84 -11.55
C ILE A 27 1.59 -19.06 -11.70
N TYR A 28 0.95 -19.45 -10.61
CA TYR A 28 0.08 -20.62 -10.56
C TYR A 28 -1.38 -20.18 -10.42
N HIS A 29 -2.19 -20.50 -11.41
CA HIS A 29 -3.64 -20.28 -11.39
C HIS A 29 -4.34 -21.46 -10.72
N VAL A 30 -4.10 -21.63 -9.43
CA VAL A 30 -4.52 -22.82 -8.67
C VAL A 30 -5.51 -22.54 -7.54
N LEU A 31 -5.84 -21.27 -7.32
CA LEU A 31 -6.78 -20.86 -6.27
C LEU A 31 -8.18 -20.66 -6.86
N ASP A 32 -9.19 -21.14 -6.13
CA ASP A 32 -10.59 -20.90 -6.42
C ASP A 32 -11.04 -19.52 -5.91
N ASP A 33 -11.81 -18.80 -6.71
CA ASP A 33 -12.28 -17.45 -6.37
C ASP A 33 -13.24 -17.44 -5.17
N GLY A 34 -13.99 -18.51 -4.94
CA GLY A 34 -14.88 -18.68 -3.79
C GLY A 34 -14.10 -18.86 -2.49
N ASP A 35 -13.00 -19.60 -2.54
CA ASP A 35 -12.06 -19.72 -1.41
C ASP A 35 -11.38 -18.39 -1.09
N VAL A 36 -10.97 -17.64 -2.12
CA VAL A 36 -10.41 -16.29 -1.94
C VAL A 36 -11.42 -15.37 -1.28
N ASP A 37 -12.67 -15.36 -1.74
CA ASP A 37 -13.74 -14.56 -1.12
C ASP A 37 -13.99 -14.92 0.34
N ARG A 38 -14.02 -16.22 0.64
CA ARG A 38 -14.20 -16.73 2.01
C ARG A 38 -13.07 -16.26 2.93
N ILE A 39 -11.82 -16.33 2.45
CA ILE A 39 -10.64 -15.84 3.20
C ILE A 39 -10.71 -14.32 3.36
N MET A 40 -11.10 -13.58 2.33
CA MET A 40 -11.22 -12.12 2.38
C MET A 40 -12.23 -11.67 3.44
N ARG A 41 -13.38 -12.36 3.54
CA ARG A 41 -14.43 -12.09 4.54
C ARG A 41 -14.02 -12.42 5.97
N HIS A 42 -13.06 -13.33 6.17
CA HIS A 42 -12.66 -13.76 7.50
C HIS A 42 -12.13 -12.59 8.34
N SER A 43 -12.58 -12.48 9.59
CA SER A 43 -12.33 -11.30 10.45
C SER A 43 -10.85 -11.04 10.72
N GLN A 44 -10.02 -12.09 10.71
CA GLN A 44 -8.58 -11.99 11.00
C GLN A 44 -7.70 -11.77 9.76
N THR A 45 -8.29 -11.74 8.55
CA THR A 45 -7.52 -11.55 7.31
C THR A 45 -7.11 -10.10 7.13
N MET A 46 -5.81 -9.86 6.98
CA MET A 46 -5.24 -8.58 6.54
C MET A 46 -4.84 -8.66 5.07
N ILE A 47 -4.74 -7.50 4.43
CA ILE A 47 -4.32 -7.41 3.02
C ILE A 47 -2.81 -7.17 2.95
N ALA A 48 -2.13 -7.97 2.13
CA ALA A 48 -0.72 -7.80 1.80
C ALA A 48 -0.52 -8.08 0.31
N SER A 49 0.37 -7.32 -0.34
CA SER A 49 0.64 -7.52 -1.77
C SER A 49 1.47 -8.78 -2.04
N ASP A 50 2.32 -9.19 -1.10
CA ASP A 50 3.36 -10.19 -1.33
C ASP A 50 4.16 -9.88 -2.62
N GLY A 51 4.36 -8.57 -2.82
CA GLY A 51 5.11 -8.03 -3.94
C GLY A 51 6.59 -7.88 -3.62
N ARG A 52 7.44 -8.04 -4.64
CA ARG A 52 8.87 -7.77 -4.54
C ARG A 52 9.19 -6.43 -5.19
N LEU A 53 10.32 -5.83 -4.81
CA LEU A 53 10.84 -4.64 -5.47
C LEU A 53 11.32 -5.01 -6.88
N THR A 54 10.87 -4.24 -7.87
CA THR A 54 11.39 -4.26 -9.24
C THR A 54 11.38 -2.86 -9.82
N GLN A 55 12.28 -2.63 -10.77
CA GLN A 55 12.28 -1.40 -11.54
C GLN A 55 11.17 -1.48 -12.61
N PRO A 56 10.42 -0.40 -12.87
CA PRO A 56 9.45 -0.39 -13.97
C PRO A 56 10.11 -0.76 -15.30
N GLY A 57 9.53 -1.75 -15.99
CA GLY A 57 10.06 -2.27 -17.25
C GLY A 57 11.11 -3.39 -17.10
N GLU A 58 11.54 -3.70 -15.88
CA GLU A 58 12.42 -4.84 -15.62
C GLU A 58 11.65 -6.08 -15.15
N GLY A 59 11.91 -7.19 -15.86
CA GLY A 59 11.34 -8.49 -15.54
C GLY A 59 9.88 -8.63 -15.93
N HIS A 60 9.22 -9.60 -15.31
CA HIS A 60 7.80 -9.89 -15.53
C HIS A 60 7.13 -10.22 -14.18
N PRO A 61 6.90 -9.20 -13.35
CA PRO A 61 6.40 -9.38 -11.98
C PRO A 61 4.94 -9.85 -11.97
N HIS A 62 4.51 -10.43 -10.84
CA HIS A 62 3.09 -10.72 -10.65
C HIS A 62 2.31 -9.39 -10.49
N PRO A 63 1.13 -9.21 -11.12
CA PRO A 63 0.36 -7.95 -11.06
C PRO A 63 0.00 -7.45 -9.65
N ARG A 64 -0.01 -8.34 -8.65
CA ARG A 64 -0.23 -7.98 -7.23
C ARG A 64 0.80 -6.98 -6.70
N TRP A 65 1.97 -6.87 -7.32
CA TRP A 65 3.03 -5.93 -6.91
C TRP A 65 2.59 -4.48 -7.08
N TYR A 66 1.71 -4.21 -8.05
CA TYR A 66 1.18 -2.89 -8.36
C TYR A 66 -0.30 -2.72 -7.97
N GLY A 67 -1.06 -3.82 -8.00
CA GLY A 67 -2.53 -3.77 -8.00
C GLY A 67 -3.23 -4.14 -6.70
N THR A 68 -2.57 -4.74 -5.69
CA THR A 68 -3.30 -5.38 -4.57
C THR A 68 -4.32 -4.49 -3.87
N PHE A 69 -3.90 -3.34 -3.34
CA PHE A 69 -4.80 -2.48 -2.55
C PHE A 69 -5.92 -1.84 -3.41
N PRO A 70 -5.62 -1.28 -4.60
CA PRO A 70 -6.65 -0.82 -5.53
C PRO A 70 -7.63 -1.92 -5.94
N ARG A 71 -7.16 -3.16 -6.15
CA ARG A 71 -8.01 -4.32 -6.47
C ARG A 71 -8.97 -4.65 -5.34
N VAL A 72 -8.54 -4.55 -4.08
CA VAL A 72 -9.44 -4.72 -2.94
C VAL A 72 -10.58 -3.71 -2.98
N LEU A 73 -10.28 -2.44 -3.24
CA LEU A 73 -11.29 -1.37 -3.30
C LEU A 73 -12.21 -1.48 -4.53
N ALA A 74 -11.66 -1.84 -5.68
CA ALA A 74 -12.40 -1.98 -6.92
C ALA A 74 -13.23 -3.27 -6.96
N MET A 75 -12.55 -4.40 -6.97
CA MET A 75 -13.14 -5.71 -7.20
C MET A 75 -13.92 -6.19 -5.96
N TYR A 76 -13.27 -6.19 -4.79
CA TYR A 76 -13.84 -6.83 -3.59
C TYR A 76 -14.79 -5.93 -2.81
N VAL A 77 -14.71 -4.61 -2.96
CA VAL A 77 -15.67 -3.68 -2.35
C VAL A 77 -16.74 -3.26 -3.36
N ARG A 78 -16.35 -2.53 -4.43
CA ARG A 78 -17.30 -1.90 -5.34
C ARG A 78 -18.02 -2.89 -6.26
N GLU A 79 -17.30 -3.82 -6.88
CA GLU A 79 -17.85 -4.67 -7.96
C GLU A 79 -18.54 -5.93 -7.42
N ARG A 80 -17.92 -6.65 -6.46
CA ARG A 80 -18.44 -7.93 -5.94
C ARG A 80 -19.13 -7.82 -4.58
N GLY A 81 -18.97 -6.71 -3.86
CA GLY A 81 -19.54 -6.56 -2.51
C GLY A 81 -19.08 -7.61 -1.50
N VAL A 82 -17.85 -8.12 -1.64
CA VAL A 82 -17.25 -9.10 -0.72
C VAL A 82 -16.93 -8.45 0.63
N LEU A 83 -16.52 -7.20 0.61
CA LEU A 83 -16.21 -6.38 1.78
C LEU A 83 -16.98 -5.06 1.70
N THR A 84 -17.32 -4.51 2.87
CA THR A 84 -17.70 -3.09 2.94
C THR A 84 -16.45 -2.22 2.86
N LEU A 85 -16.60 -0.97 2.40
CA LEU A 85 -15.48 -0.04 2.33
C LEU A 85 -14.76 0.15 3.68
N PRO A 86 -15.46 0.37 4.81
CA PRO A 86 -14.80 0.47 6.11
C PRO A 86 -14.05 -0.80 6.53
N ALA A 87 -14.61 -1.99 6.24
CA ALA A 87 -13.95 -3.25 6.54
C ALA A 87 -12.67 -3.43 5.72
N ALA A 88 -12.72 -3.13 4.41
CA ALA A 88 -11.54 -3.17 3.55
C ALA A 88 -10.46 -2.19 4.03
N VAL A 89 -10.82 -0.94 4.33
CA VAL A 89 -9.87 0.06 4.86
C VAL A 89 -9.25 -0.44 6.16
N HIS A 90 -10.04 -0.93 7.13
CA HIS A 90 -9.53 -1.44 8.39
C HIS A 90 -8.55 -2.62 8.22
N LYS A 91 -8.83 -3.54 7.29
CA LYS A 91 -7.93 -4.67 6.94
C LYS A 91 -6.61 -4.23 6.28
N MET A 92 -6.54 -3.01 5.77
CA MET A 92 -5.35 -2.41 5.14
C MET A 92 -4.64 -1.38 6.04
N THR A 93 -5.26 -0.94 7.14
CA THR A 93 -4.73 0.13 8.02
C THR A 93 -4.70 -0.26 9.50
N GLY A 94 -5.82 -0.16 10.20
CA GLY A 94 -5.88 -0.32 11.66
C GLY A 94 -5.56 -1.75 12.11
N MET A 95 -5.98 -2.77 11.37
CA MET A 95 -5.70 -4.17 11.70
C MET A 95 -4.20 -4.51 11.62
N PRO A 96 -3.47 -4.20 10.53
CA PRO A 96 -2.02 -4.40 10.50
C PRO A 96 -1.27 -3.52 11.50
N ALA A 97 -1.68 -2.26 11.70
CA ALA A 97 -1.07 -1.40 12.71
C ALA A 97 -1.20 -1.99 14.13
N ALA A 98 -2.39 -2.48 14.50
CA ALA A 98 -2.61 -3.16 15.77
C ALA A 98 -1.77 -4.45 15.89
N ARG A 99 -1.73 -5.27 14.84
CA ARG A 99 -0.97 -6.53 14.83
C ARG A 99 0.53 -6.30 14.99
N LEU A 100 1.06 -5.23 14.41
CA LEU A 100 2.47 -4.85 14.46
C LEU A 100 2.81 -3.93 15.65
N LYS A 101 1.81 -3.55 16.46
CA LYS A 101 1.93 -2.64 17.62
C LYS A 101 2.42 -1.23 17.23
N LEU A 102 1.91 -0.71 16.11
CA LEU A 102 2.14 0.65 15.63
C LEU A 102 1.02 1.56 16.16
N GLY A 103 1.06 1.88 17.46
CA GLY A 103 -0.03 2.61 18.13
C GLY A 103 -0.27 4.03 17.61
N ASP A 104 0.73 4.60 16.96
CA ASP A 104 0.80 5.95 16.41
C ASP A 104 0.35 6.03 14.93
N ARG A 105 -0.11 4.92 14.33
CA ARG A 105 -0.44 4.79 12.90
C ARG A 105 -1.70 3.94 12.64
N GLY A 106 -2.13 3.89 11.37
CA GLY A 106 -3.23 3.05 10.90
C GLY A 106 -4.63 3.55 11.23
N ARG A 107 -4.75 4.76 11.81
CA ARG A 107 -6.01 5.45 12.12
C ARG A 107 -5.86 6.94 11.84
N ILE A 108 -6.97 7.61 11.56
CA ILE A 108 -7.03 9.07 11.43
C ILE A 108 -7.52 9.61 12.78
N ALA A 109 -6.62 10.23 13.52
CA ALA A 109 -6.90 10.89 14.80
C ALA A 109 -5.82 11.95 15.08
N GLU A 110 -6.17 12.94 15.89
CA GLU A 110 -5.22 13.96 16.35
C GLU A 110 -4.04 13.32 17.09
N GLY A 111 -2.83 13.88 16.88
CA GLY A 111 -1.59 13.38 17.49
C GLY A 111 -0.97 12.15 16.82
N LEU A 112 -1.62 11.54 15.81
CA LEU A 112 -1.05 10.43 15.04
C LEU A 112 -0.24 10.91 13.84
N PHE A 113 0.61 10.03 13.29
CA PHE A 113 1.33 10.34 12.05
C PHE A 113 0.36 10.52 10.88
N ALA A 114 0.60 11.55 10.07
CA ALA A 114 -0.15 11.85 8.86
C ALA A 114 0.26 10.93 7.69
N ASP A 115 -0.06 9.65 7.83
CA ASP A 115 -0.01 8.66 6.75
C ASP A 115 -1.42 8.52 6.15
N LEU A 116 -1.66 9.19 5.03
CA LEU A 116 -2.98 9.35 4.45
C LEU A 116 -2.97 8.98 2.97
N VAL A 117 -4.10 8.42 2.51
CA VAL A 117 -4.35 8.16 1.09
C VAL A 117 -5.67 8.81 0.73
N VAL A 118 -5.66 9.64 -0.32
CA VAL A 118 -6.88 10.16 -0.94
C VAL A 118 -7.12 9.32 -2.19
N PHE A 119 -8.31 8.75 -2.30
CA PHE A 119 -8.72 7.98 -3.46
C PHE A 119 -10.18 8.25 -3.81
N ASP A 120 -10.49 8.11 -5.09
CA ASP A 120 -11.87 8.16 -5.60
C ASP A 120 -12.46 6.74 -5.53
N SER A 121 -13.43 6.53 -4.65
CA SER A 121 -14.08 5.23 -4.50
C SER A 121 -14.80 4.74 -5.75
N ALA A 122 -15.27 5.64 -6.62
CA ALA A 122 -15.92 5.30 -7.87
C ALA A 122 -14.90 4.94 -8.97
N ALA A 123 -13.71 5.55 -8.96
CA ALA A 123 -12.73 5.39 -10.03
C ALA A 123 -11.52 4.49 -9.71
N VAL A 124 -11.21 4.24 -8.44
CA VAL A 124 -10.04 3.48 -8.01
C VAL A 124 -10.04 2.07 -8.62
N ALA A 125 -8.91 1.66 -9.19
CA ALA A 125 -8.74 0.35 -9.80
C ALA A 125 -7.26 -0.01 -10.00
N ASP A 126 -6.98 -1.31 -9.90
CA ASP A 126 -5.75 -1.92 -10.42
C ASP A 126 -5.76 -1.92 -11.96
N ARG A 127 -4.57 -1.78 -12.55
CA ARG A 127 -4.36 -1.84 -14.00
C ARG A 127 -3.38 -2.91 -14.42
N ALA A 128 -2.58 -3.41 -13.49
CA ALA A 128 -1.59 -4.45 -13.77
C ALA A 128 -2.29 -5.77 -14.07
N THR A 129 -1.99 -6.34 -15.24
CA THR A 129 -2.45 -7.67 -15.64
C THR A 129 -1.29 -8.66 -15.61
N PHE A 130 -1.54 -9.93 -15.90
CA PHE A 130 -0.46 -10.89 -16.04
C PHE A 130 0.39 -10.59 -17.28
N GLU A 131 -0.20 -10.08 -18.35
CA GLU A 131 0.45 -9.75 -19.60
C GLU A 131 1.24 -8.42 -19.51
N GLU A 132 0.64 -7.41 -18.86
CA GLU A 132 1.19 -6.08 -18.69
C GLU A 132 1.27 -5.71 -17.19
N PRO A 133 2.23 -6.27 -16.45
CA PRO A 133 2.22 -6.17 -14.99
C PRO A 133 2.77 -4.84 -14.46
N HIS A 134 3.51 -4.06 -15.26
CA HIS A 134 4.10 -2.77 -14.85
C HIS A 134 3.14 -1.59 -15.05
N GLN A 135 1.91 -1.70 -14.54
CA GLN A 135 0.89 -0.66 -14.66
C GLN A 135 0.54 -0.09 -13.30
N TYR A 136 0.75 1.22 -13.13
CA TYR A 136 0.32 1.93 -11.92
C TYR A 136 -1.21 1.99 -11.83
N PRO A 137 -1.78 1.95 -10.61
CA PRO A 137 -3.22 2.05 -10.44
C PRO A 137 -3.74 3.45 -10.75
N ARG A 138 -5.05 3.56 -10.92
CA ARG A 138 -5.75 4.86 -11.10
C ARG A 138 -6.62 5.19 -9.89
N GLY A 139 -7.07 6.44 -9.83
CA GLY A 139 -8.02 6.90 -8.80
C GLY A 139 -7.40 7.14 -7.43
N ILE A 140 -6.07 7.25 -7.34
CA ILE A 140 -5.34 7.58 -6.10
C ILE A 140 -4.53 8.85 -6.38
N PRO A 141 -5.13 10.05 -6.28
CA PRO A 141 -4.44 11.30 -6.57
C PRO A 141 -3.36 11.62 -5.53
N TYR A 142 -3.57 11.32 -4.25
CA TYR A 142 -2.63 11.72 -3.20
C TYR A 142 -2.27 10.58 -2.25
N VAL A 143 -0.97 10.48 -1.97
CA VAL A 143 -0.42 9.66 -0.89
C VAL A 143 0.48 10.56 -0.06
N ILE A 144 0.18 10.67 1.23
CA ILE A 144 0.91 11.45 2.21
C ILE A 144 1.56 10.48 3.19
N VAL A 145 2.85 10.66 3.45
CA VAL A 145 3.62 9.83 4.38
C VAL A 145 4.30 10.76 5.37
N ASN A 146 4.05 10.57 6.66
CA ASN A 146 4.54 11.45 7.73
C ASN A 146 4.29 12.95 7.46
N GLY A 147 3.14 13.29 6.86
CA GLY A 147 2.76 14.67 6.53
C GLY A 147 3.34 15.24 5.24
N VAL A 148 4.16 14.48 4.50
CA VAL A 148 4.75 14.91 3.22
C VAL A 148 4.06 14.20 2.06
N VAL A 149 3.65 14.97 1.04
CA VAL A 149 3.04 14.45 -0.19
C VAL A 149 4.08 13.65 -0.98
N ALA A 150 3.90 12.34 -1.05
CA ALA A 150 4.77 11.41 -1.78
C ALA A 150 4.23 11.08 -3.18
N VAL A 151 2.91 11.16 -3.35
CA VAL A 151 2.23 11.12 -4.65
C VAL A 151 1.34 12.35 -4.75
N ASP A 152 1.53 13.14 -5.80
CA ASP A 152 0.80 14.37 -6.10
C ASP A 152 0.09 14.22 -7.44
N ASN A 153 -1.24 14.32 -7.42
CA ASN A 153 -2.13 14.09 -8.56
C ASN A 153 -1.76 12.82 -9.39
N GLY A 154 -1.50 11.71 -8.69
CA GLY A 154 -1.14 10.43 -9.30
C GLY A 154 0.32 10.32 -9.77
N ARG A 155 1.16 11.32 -9.53
CA ARG A 155 2.59 11.33 -9.90
C ARG A 155 3.47 11.19 -8.66
N PHE A 156 4.45 10.29 -8.70
CA PHE A 156 5.43 10.13 -7.63
C PHE A 156 6.39 11.33 -7.57
N VAL A 157 6.59 11.91 -6.37
CA VAL A 157 7.32 13.17 -6.16
C VAL A 157 8.79 12.95 -5.75
N ASN A 158 9.31 11.71 -5.81
CA ASN A 158 10.70 11.36 -5.45
C ASN A 158 11.17 11.90 -4.09
N VAL A 159 10.26 11.91 -3.11
CA VAL A 159 10.55 12.18 -1.71
C VAL A 159 10.57 10.87 -0.92
N ARG A 160 11.36 10.83 0.16
CA ARG A 160 11.49 9.66 1.03
C ARG A 160 11.22 10.02 2.49
N PRO A 161 10.02 10.51 2.84
CA PRO A 161 9.69 10.95 4.20
C PRO A 161 9.49 9.78 5.19
N GLY A 162 9.68 8.54 4.75
CA GLY A 162 9.54 7.34 5.58
C GLY A 162 10.53 7.29 6.74
N ARG A 163 10.17 6.55 7.78
CA ARG A 163 11.01 6.32 8.96
C ARG A 163 11.12 4.82 9.24
N VAL A 164 12.25 4.42 9.81
CA VAL A 164 12.40 3.05 10.34
C VAL A 164 11.45 2.90 11.52
N LEU A 165 10.50 1.97 11.42
CA LEU A 165 9.59 1.65 12.51
C LEU A 165 10.26 0.64 13.43
N ARG A 166 10.34 0.98 14.72
CA ARG A 166 10.85 0.08 15.76
C ARG A 166 9.68 -0.32 16.62
N ARG A 167 9.65 -1.59 17.02
CA ARG A 167 8.69 -2.04 18.03
C ARG A 167 9.14 -1.43 19.35
N GLU A 168 8.44 -0.39 19.81
CA GLU A 168 8.73 0.20 21.11
C GLU A 168 8.51 -0.85 22.21
N SER A 169 9.57 -1.13 22.96
CA SER A 169 9.51 -1.87 24.20
C SER A 169 8.99 -0.93 25.29
N GLY A 170 7.67 -0.78 25.38
CA GLY A 170 7.01 -0.02 26.44
C GLY A 170 6.31 1.24 25.93
N HIS A 171 5.05 1.40 26.33
CA HIS A 171 4.31 2.64 26.16
C HIS A 171 5.00 3.77 26.92
N THR A 172 5.48 4.78 26.21
CA THR A 172 5.48 6.15 26.72
C THR A 172 4.88 7.01 25.63
N ALA A 173 3.69 7.56 25.91
CA ALA A 173 3.06 8.53 25.04
C ALA A 173 4.06 9.67 24.77
N VAL A 174 4.38 9.91 23.50
CA VAL A 174 5.14 11.10 23.11
C VAL A 174 4.25 12.30 23.42
N SER A 175 4.64 13.09 24.42
CA SER A 175 4.01 14.38 24.68
C SER A 175 4.17 15.27 23.44
N ALA A 176 3.08 15.92 23.03
CA ALA A 176 3.12 16.93 21.98
C ALA A 176 4.24 17.95 22.29
N PRO A 177 4.95 18.46 21.27
CA PRO A 177 5.90 19.54 21.48
C PRO A 177 5.17 20.74 22.08
N GLU A 178 5.73 21.32 23.15
CA GLU A 178 5.22 22.56 23.73
C GLU A 178 5.16 23.64 22.65
N ARG A 179 4.01 24.32 22.57
CA ARG A 179 3.88 25.50 21.72
C ARG A 179 4.88 26.55 22.22
N PRO A 180 5.63 27.24 21.34
CA PRO A 180 6.38 28.41 21.77
C PRO A 180 5.42 29.39 22.44
N GLY A 181 5.77 29.83 23.65
CA GLY A 181 4.93 30.68 24.50
C GLY A 181 4.31 31.83 23.73
N GLY A 182 2.98 31.86 23.68
CA GLY A 182 2.25 33.04 23.28
C GLY A 182 2.46 34.10 24.34
N SER A 183 3.13 35.19 23.97
CA SER A 183 3.31 36.37 24.79
C SER A 183 1.97 36.87 25.33
N SER A 184 1.96 37.17 26.63
CA SER A 184 0.84 37.80 27.33
C SER A 184 0.46 39.10 26.63
N MET A 185 -0.85 39.40 26.59
CA MET A 185 -1.42 40.66 26.12
C MET A 185 -0.98 41.89 26.94
N GLU A 186 -0.12 41.72 27.94
CA GLU A 186 0.48 42.81 28.74
C GLU A 186 1.74 43.42 28.09
N ASP A 187 2.41 42.73 27.17
CA ASP A 187 3.69 43.18 26.58
C ASP A 187 3.53 44.24 25.46
N LEU A 188 2.30 44.57 25.05
CA LEU A 188 2.03 45.55 23.98
C LEU A 188 1.86 47.00 24.45
N ARG A 189 2.03 47.31 25.74
CA ARG A 189 1.78 48.68 26.28
C ARG A 189 3.03 49.55 26.47
N SER A 190 4.22 49.10 26.09
CA SER A 190 5.47 49.82 26.42
C SER A 190 6.29 50.32 25.22
N GLN A 191 5.70 50.58 24.06
CA GLN A 191 6.43 51.27 22.99
C GLN A 191 6.04 52.76 22.87
N PRO A 192 7.01 53.69 22.86
CA PRO A 192 6.75 55.12 22.75
C PRO A 192 6.27 55.49 21.35
N ARG A 193 5.45 56.54 21.28
CA ARG A 193 4.78 57.04 20.06
C ARG A 193 5.74 57.55 19.00
#